data_AF-A0A964K1Y5-F1
#
_entry.id   AF-A0A964K1Y5-F1
#
_cell.length_a   1.000
_cell.length_b   1.000
_cell.length_c   1.000
_cell.angle_alpha   90.00
_cell.angle_beta   90.00
_cell.angle_gamma   90.00
#
_symmetry.space_group_name_H-M   'P 1'
#
loop_
_entity.id
_entity.type
_entity.pdbx_description
1 polymer ?
#
loop_
_entity_poly.entity_id
_entity_poly.type
_entity_poly.pdbx_seq_one_letter_code
_entity_poly.pdbx_strand_id
1 'polypeptide(L)'
;MPHLNRDDFIRLLNQLGDANDADALAAAREVDRRVKASGTGWDSLLSPPPGQADDDAPAPAHPLPPGEAADDAALIDHLLAGDDLNADTREILTDLKADIAEGNFTAADRAYLRNLRDRLAKLRG
;
A
#
# COMPACT_ATOMS: atom_id res chain seq x y z
N MET A 1 -18.08 4.56 23.77
CA MET A 1 -18.95 5.31 22.83
C MET A 1 -20.17 4.45 22.51
N PRO A 2 -21.36 4.76 23.04
CA PRO A 2 -22.53 3.86 22.97
C PRO A 2 -23.29 3.87 21.63
N HIS A 3 -22.96 4.74 20.67
CA HIS A 3 -23.71 4.92 19.41
C HIS A 3 -23.26 4.04 18.24
N LEU A 4 -22.09 3.40 18.36
CA LEU A 4 -21.49 2.49 17.38
C LEU A 4 -21.08 1.18 18.08
N ASN A 5 -22.08 0.43 18.58
CA ASN A 5 -21.81 -0.95 18.95
C ASN A 5 -21.51 -1.74 17.66
N ARG A 6 -20.32 -2.34 17.61
CA ARG A 6 -19.81 -3.04 16.41
C ARG A 6 -20.75 -4.15 15.95
N ASP A 7 -21.28 -4.95 16.86
CA ASP A 7 -22.07 -6.13 16.51
C ASP A 7 -23.45 -5.72 15.96
N ASP A 8 -24.07 -4.71 16.56
CA ASP A 8 -25.31 -4.13 16.05
C ASP A 8 -25.13 -3.46 14.68
N PHE A 9 -23.98 -2.82 14.46
CA PHE A 9 -23.68 -2.16 13.19
C PHE A 9 -23.43 -3.17 12.08
N ILE A 10 -22.68 -4.25 12.35
CA ILE A 10 -22.49 -5.36 11.41
C ILE A 10 -23.83 -6.00 11.04
N ARG A 11 -24.73 -6.19 12.00
CA ARG A 11 -26.07 -6.74 11.73
C ARG A 11 -26.85 -5.84 10.77
N LEU A 12 -26.83 -4.53 10.98
CA LEU A 12 -27.46 -3.58 10.06
C LEU A 12 -26.83 -3.62 8.67
N LEU A 13 -25.50 -3.70 8.59
CA LEU A 13 -24.79 -3.78 7.31
C LEU A 13 -25.16 -5.04 6.52
N ASN A 14 -25.28 -6.19 7.19
CA ASN A 14 -25.73 -7.43 6.54
C ASN A 14 -27.17 -7.31 6.01
N GLN A 15 -28.02 -6.51 6.65
CA GLN A 15 -29.41 -6.30 6.24
C GLN A 15 -29.54 -5.41 4.98
N LEU A 16 -28.49 -4.72 4.53
CA LEU A 16 -28.53 -4.01 3.25
C LEU A 16 -28.63 -4.96 2.05
N GLY A 17 -28.28 -6.24 2.21
CA GLY A 17 -28.41 -7.26 1.17
C GLY A 17 -29.76 -7.99 1.15
N ASP A 18 -30.74 -7.52 1.93
CA ASP A 18 -32.07 -8.17 1.98
C ASP A 18 -32.81 -8.03 0.65
N ALA A 19 -33.58 -9.07 0.28
CA ALA A 19 -34.39 -9.07 -0.93
C ALA A 19 -35.61 -8.13 -0.82
N ASN A 20 -35.99 -7.75 0.41
CA ASN A 20 -37.03 -6.76 0.64
C ASN A 20 -36.44 -5.35 0.68
N ASP A 21 -36.71 -4.58 -0.38
CA ASP A 21 -36.26 -3.19 -0.51
C ASP A 21 -36.65 -2.29 0.66
N ALA A 22 -37.81 -2.54 1.29
CA ALA A 22 -38.26 -1.75 2.44
C ALA A 22 -37.34 -1.93 3.66
N ASP A 23 -36.89 -3.17 3.90
CA ASP A 23 -36.03 -3.53 5.00
C ASP A 23 -34.58 -3.07 4.74
N ALA A 24 -34.10 -3.21 3.50
CA ALA A 24 -32.80 -2.67 3.08
C ALA A 24 -32.76 -1.13 3.23
N LEU A 25 -33.82 -0.42 2.82
CA LEU A 25 -33.91 1.03 2.95
C LEU A 25 -33.98 1.47 4.42
N ALA A 26 -34.73 0.74 5.25
CA ALA A 26 -34.81 1.01 6.69
C ALA A 26 -33.43 0.84 7.36
N ALA A 27 -32.71 -0.23 7.01
CA ALA A 27 -31.35 -0.48 7.49
C ALA A 27 -30.38 0.62 7.06
N ALA A 28 -30.40 1.02 5.78
CA ALA A 28 -29.55 2.09 5.27
C ALA A 28 -29.78 3.42 6.01
N ARG A 29 -31.04 3.78 6.27
CA ARG A 29 -31.39 5.00 7.02
C ARG A 29 -30.96 4.93 8.49
N GLU A 30 -31.04 3.76 9.10
CA GLU A 30 -30.58 3.54 10.47
C GLU A 30 -29.05 3.71 10.57
N VAL A 31 -28.31 3.12 9.62
CA VAL A 31 -26.85 3.25 9.52
C VAL A 31 -26.44 4.72 9.39
N ASP A 32 -27.03 5.47 8.46
CA ASP A 32 -26.75 6.90 8.28
C ASP A 32 -27.01 7.72 9.56
N ARG A 33 -28.12 7.45 10.25
CA ARG A 33 -28.45 8.15 11.51
C ARG A 33 -27.42 7.88 12.60
N ARG A 34 -26.94 6.64 12.73
CA ARG A 34 -25.95 6.25 13.75
C ARG A 34 -24.58 6.88 13.48
N VAL A 35 -24.14 6.89 12.22
CA VAL A 35 -22.89 7.55 11.82
C VAL A 35 -23.00 9.05 12.14
N LYS A 36 -24.07 9.74 11.74
CA LYS A 36 -24.28 11.15 12.09
C LYS A 36 -24.34 11.42 13.59
N ALA A 37 -25.06 10.59 14.35
CA ALA A 37 -25.19 10.73 15.80
C ALA A 37 -23.86 10.49 16.55
N SER A 38 -22.94 9.74 15.96
CA SER A 38 -21.61 9.54 16.53
C SER A 38 -20.69 10.76 16.40
N GLY A 39 -21.06 11.76 15.58
CA GLY A 39 -20.20 12.89 15.24
C GLY A 39 -19.01 12.52 14.37
N THR A 40 -18.95 11.27 13.89
CA THR A 40 -17.91 10.73 13.02
C THR A 40 -18.47 10.55 11.60
N GLY A 41 -17.72 10.94 10.58
CA GLY A 41 -18.06 10.71 9.18
C GLY A 41 -17.57 9.35 8.66
N TRP A 42 -18.05 8.93 7.49
CA TRP A 42 -17.60 7.70 6.84
C TRP A 42 -16.09 7.66 6.60
N ASP A 43 -15.49 8.80 6.24
CA ASP A 43 -14.06 8.91 6.01
C ASP A 43 -13.25 8.55 7.25
N SER A 44 -13.75 8.90 8.44
CA SER A 44 -13.07 8.58 9.70
C SER A 44 -13.34 7.15 10.17
N LEU A 45 -14.43 6.52 9.75
CA LEU A 45 -14.74 5.12 10.07
C LEU A 45 -14.04 4.14 9.15
N LEU A 46 -13.91 4.51 7.88
CA LEU A 46 -13.25 3.75 6.83
C LEU A 46 -11.82 4.23 6.59
N SER A 47 -11.30 5.10 7.48
CA SER A 47 -9.90 5.51 7.46
C SER A 47 -9.05 4.26 7.33
N PRO A 48 -8.18 4.21 6.31
CA PRO A 48 -7.29 3.09 6.19
C PRO A 48 -6.47 2.95 7.48
N PRO A 49 -6.09 1.71 7.85
CA PRO A 49 -5.23 1.49 9.00
C PRO A 49 -3.98 2.39 8.89
N PRO A 50 -3.45 2.89 10.01
CA PRO A 50 -2.24 3.70 10.00
C PRO A 50 -1.12 2.93 9.26
N GLY A 51 -0.73 3.43 8.09
CA GLY A 51 0.16 2.73 7.14
C GLY A 51 -0.44 2.44 5.77
N GLN A 52 -1.74 2.69 5.55
CA GLN A 52 -2.43 2.64 4.25
C GLN A 52 -2.98 4.02 3.87
N ALA A 53 -2.22 5.11 4.07
CA ALA A 53 -2.57 6.34 3.36
C ALA A 53 -2.63 6.03 1.85
N ASP A 54 -3.65 6.50 1.14
CA ASP A 54 -3.79 6.34 -0.31
C ASP A 54 -2.45 6.59 -1.01
N ASP A 55 -1.84 5.51 -1.49
CA ASP A 55 -0.59 5.48 -2.26
C ASP A 55 -0.82 5.96 -3.71
N ASP A 56 -1.97 6.58 -3.98
CA ASP A 56 -2.40 7.04 -5.32
C ASP A 56 -2.34 8.57 -5.48
N ALA A 57 -1.97 9.28 -4.42
CA ALA A 57 -1.22 10.51 -4.61
C ALA A 57 0.25 10.08 -4.68
N PRO A 58 0.97 10.29 -5.81
CA PRO A 58 2.41 10.06 -5.80
C PRO A 58 2.96 10.96 -4.70
N ALA A 59 3.38 10.34 -3.59
CA ALA A 59 4.18 11.03 -2.61
C ALA A 59 5.29 11.68 -3.42
N PRO A 60 5.56 13.00 -3.27
CA PRO A 60 6.67 13.62 -3.95
C PRO A 60 7.87 12.69 -3.75
N ALA A 61 8.44 12.21 -4.86
CA ALA A 61 9.48 11.21 -4.85
C ALA A 61 10.71 11.86 -4.21
N HIS A 62 10.80 11.78 -2.89
CA HIS A 62 11.90 12.33 -2.13
C HIS A 62 13.04 11.33 -2.25
N PRO A 63 14.19 11.74 -2.81
CA PRO A 63 15.33 10.88 -2.83
C PRO A 63 15.72 10.48 -1.42
N LEU A 64 16.13 9.23 -1.28
CA LEU A 64 16.69 8.72 -0.05
C LEU A 64 17.98 9.49 0.26
N PRO A 65 18.26 9.77 1.55
CA PRO A 65 19.53 10.36 1.92
C PRO A 65 20.68 9.43 1.49
N PRO A 66 21.81 9.96 0.99
CA PRO A 66 22.88 9.16 0.37
C PRO A 66 23.44 8.03 1.25
N GLY A 67 23.41 8.22 2.58
CA GLY A 67 23.85 7.21 3.54
C GLY A 67 22.93 6.01 3.67
N GLU A 68 21.65 6.15 3.33
CA GLU A 68 20.69 5.04 3.37
C GLU A 68 20.75 4.19 2.10
N ALA A 69 21.14 4.75 0.96
CA ALA A 69 21.17 4.04 -0.33
C ALA A 69 22.43 3.18 -0.56
N ALA A 70 23.43 3.26 0.33
CA ALA A 70 24.70 2.52 0.18
C ALA A 70 24.49 0.99 0.19
N ASP A 71 23.61 0.49 1.06
CA ASP A 71 23.26 -0.93 1.12
C ASP A 71 22.52 -1.39 -0.16
N ASP A 72 21.70 -0.50 -0.72
CA ASP A 72 20.97 -0.76 -1.96
C ASP A 72 21.92 -0.83 -3.17
N ALA A 73 22.94 0.04 -3.24
CA ALA A 73 23.97 -0.01 -4.26
C ALA A 73 24.78 -1.33 -4.22
N ALA A 74 25.18 -1.76 -3.02
CA ALA A 74 25.87 -3.04 -2.84
C ALA A 74 24.99 -4.24 -3.24
N LEU A 75 23.69 -4.16 -2.97
CA LEU A 75 22.73 -5.18 -3.41
C LEU A 75 22.60 -5.22 -4.93
N ILE A 76 22.54 -4.06 -5.60
CA ILE A 76 22.50 -3.99 -7.06
C ILE A 76 23.75 -4.64 -7.67
N ASP A 77 24.95 -4.34 -7.14
CA ASP A 77 26.20 -4.96 -7.61
C ASP A 77 26.20 -6.47 -7.46
N HIS A 78 25.68 -6.97 -6.32
CA HIS A 78 25.53 -8.40 -6.10
C HIS A 78 24.55 -9.04 -7.09
N LEU A 79 23.42 -8.38 -7.39
CA LEU A 79 22.45 -8.90 -8.37
C LEU A 79 23.06 -8.92 -9.78
N LEU A 80 23.72 -7.84 -10.20
CA LEU A 80 24.36 -7.71 -11.52
C LEU A 80 25.46 -8.74 -11.78
N ALA A 81 26.15 -9.20 -10.72
CA ALA A 81 27.13 -10.27 -10.81
C ALA A 81 26.52 -11.65 -11.12
N GLY A 82 25.19 -11.79 -11.10
CA GLY A 82 24.49 -13.02 -11.48
C GLY A 82 24.43 -13.23 -12.99
N ASP A 83 24.77 -14.45 -13.44
CA ASP A 83 24.79 -14.81 -14.86
C ASP A 83 23.39 -15.05 -15.47
N ASP A 84 22.38 -15.39 -14.66
CA ASP A 84 21.03 -15.72 -15.15
C ASP A 84 20.10 -14.51 -15.38
N LEU A 85 20.62 -13.29 -15.32
CA LEU A 85 19.81 -12.09 -15.54
C LEU A 85 19.58 -11.87 -17.05
N ASN A 86 18.33 -11.64 -17.42
CA ASN A 86 18.02 -11.16 -18.77
C ASN A 86 18.49 -9.72 -18.97
N ALA A 87 18.62 -9.30 -20.23
CA ALA A 87 19.13 -7.98 -20.60
C ALA A 87 18.30 -6.85 -19.96
N ASP A 88 16.98 -6.94 -20.03
CA ASP A 88 16.04 -5.95 -19.50
C ASP A 88 16.21 -5.72 -17.99
N THR A 89 16.37 -6.81 -17.21
CA THR A 89 16.59 -6.69 -15.75
C THR A 89 17.96 -6.09 -15.45
N ARG A 90 18.96 -6.40 -16.28
CA ARG A 90 20.32 -5.87 -16.14
C ARG A 90 20.37 -4.36 -16.44
N GLU A 91 19.58 -3.91 -17.42
CA GLU A 91 19.39 -2.48 -17.74
C GLU A 91 18.73 -1.75 -16.57
N ILE A 92 17.60 -2.26 -16.06
CA ILE A 92 16.90 -1.65 -14.91
C ILE A 92 17.82 -1.53 -13.68
N LEU A 93 18.59 -2.57 -13.36
CA LEU A 93 19.55 -2.52 -12.25
C LEU A 93 20.66 -1.49 -12.48
N THR A 94 21.07 -1.27 -13.73
CA THR A 94 22.08 -0.27 -14.08
C THR A 94 21.53 1.15 -13.92
N ASP A 95 20.28 1.37 -14.35
CA ASP A 95 19.59 2.66 -14.19
C ASP A 95 19.39 3.01 -12.72
N LEU A 96 18.92 2.06 -11.91
CA LEU A 96 18.78 2.25 -10.47
C LEU A 96 20.12 2.58 -9.79
N LYS A 97 21.22 2.01 -10.28
CA LYS A 97 22.57 2.33 -9.77
C LYS A 97 22.96 3.78 -10.12
N ALA A 98 22.62 4.24 -11.32
CA ALA A 98 22.83 5.63 -11.73
C ALA A 98 21.98 6.57 -10.87
N ASP A 99 20.73 6.24 -10.60
CA ASP A 99 19.85 7.03 -9.73
C ASP A 99 20.40 7.17 -8.31
N ILE A 100 21.05 6.12 -7.76
CA ILE A 100 21.74 6.23 -6.47
C ILE A 100 22.92 7.19 -6.55
N ALA A 101 23.72 7.13 -7.62
CA ALA A 101 24.88 8.01 -7.80
C ALA A 101 24.49 9.48 -8.02
N GLU A 102 23.36 9.72 -8.68
CA GLU A 102 22.80 11.05 -8.93
C GLU A 102 22.01 11.60 -7.75
N GLY A 103 21.72 10.77 -6.75
CA GLY A 103 20.91 11.14 -5.60
C GLY A 103 19.43 11.29 -5.95
N ASN A 104 18.95 10.55 -6.95
CA ASN A 104 17.56 10.46 -7.39
C ASN A 104 16.85 9.19 -6.89
N PHE A 105 17.56 8.27 -6.26
CA PHE A 105 17.02 6.98 -5.79
C PHE A 105 16.02 7.17 -4.65
N THR A 106 14.82 6.60 -4.78
CA THR A 106 13.70 6.81 -3.86
C THR A 106 13.34 5.58 -3.03
N ALA A 107 12.46 5.76 -2.06
CA ALA A 107 11.90 4.64 -1.30
C ALA A 107 11.14 3.63 -2.19
N ALA A 108 10.53 4.09 -3.28
CA ALA A 108 9.85 3.23 -4.25
C ALA A 108 10.85 2.34 -5.00
N ASP A 109 11.99 2.91 -5.42
CA ASP A 109 13.06 2.18 -6.09
C ASP A 109 13.67 1.09 -5.18
N ARG A 110 13.88 1.43 -3.90
CA ARG A 110 14.27 0.44 -2.87
C ARG A 110 13.25 -0.68 -2.72
N ALA A 111 11.96 -0.35 -2.69
CA ALA A 111 10.90 -1.36 -2.58
C ALA A 111 10.89 -2.27 -3.82
N TYR A 112 11.06 -1.71 -5.01
CA TYR A 112 11.22 -2.46 -6.25
C TYR A 112 12.43 -3.40 -6.19
N LEU A 113 13.61 -2.90 -5.80
CA LEU A 113 14.84 -3.68 -5.71
C LEU A 113 14.71 -4.88 -4.75
N ARG A 114 14.07 -4.69 -3.59
CA ARG A 114 13.82 -5.78 -2.63
C ARG A 114 12.87 -6.84 -3.20
N ASN A 115 11.79 -6.42 -3.86
CA ASN A 115 10.85 -7.32 -4.50
C ASN A 115 11.53 -8.12 -5.64
N LEU A 116 12.38 -7.47 -6.43
CA LEU A 116 13.15 -8.10 -7.50
C LEU A 116 14.08 -9.17 -6.93
N ARG A 117 14.84 -8.85 -5.88
CA ARG A 117 15.71 -9.81 -5.17
C ARG A 117 14.94 -11.04 -4.70
N ASP A 118 13.77 -10.85 -4.08
CA ASP A 118 12.98 -11.97 -3.54
C ASP A 118 12.42 -12.87 -4.65
N ARG A 119 12.06 -12.30 -5.81
CA ARG A 119 11.66 -13.09 -7.00
C ARG A 119 12.82 -13.90 -7.55
N LEU A 120 14.00 -13.30 -7.67
CA LEU A 120 15.21 -13.99 -8.14
C LEU A 120 15.64 -15.11 -7.19
N ALA A 121 15.53 -14.90 -5.87
CA ALA A 121 15.80 -15.94 -4.88
C ALA A 121 14.84 -17.13 -5.01
N LYS A 122 13.54 -16.89 -5.26
CA LYS A 122 12.55 -17.95 -5.50
C LYS A 122 12.75 -18.73 -6.80
N LEU A 123 13.34 -18.10 -7.82
CA LEU A 123 13.64 -18.76 -9.10
C LEU A 123 14.89 -19.64 -9.01
N ARG A 124 15.77 -19.39 -8.03
CA ARG A 124 17.04 -20.09 -7.83
C ARG A 124 17.03 -21.13 -6.69
N GLY A 125 15.97 -21.16 -5.87
CA GLY A 125 15.79 -22.13 -4.78
C GLY A 125 14.83 -23.23 -5.15
#